data_AF-A0A537QIM3-F1
#
_entry.id   AF-A0A537QIM3-F1
#
_cell.length_a   1.000
_cell.length_b   1.000
_cell.length_c   1.000
_cell.angle_alpha   90.00
_cell.angle_beta   90.00
_cell.angle_gamma   90.00
#
_symmetry.space_group_name_H-M   'P 1'
#
loop_
_entity.id
_entity.type
_entity.pdbx_description
1 polymer ?
#
loop_
_entity_poly.entity_id
_entity_poly.type
_entity_poly.pdbx_seq_one_letter_code
_entity_poly.pdbx_strand_id
1 'polypeptide(L)' 'MNLAIKCSFAESTSAPCSVDNQIRAFLAGDNDGEDLLHAIYDHVLDEPVPERMRVLLKP' A
#
# COMPACT_ATOMS: atom_id res chain seq x y z
N MET A 1 -16.65 26.85 -4.90
CA MET A 1 -16.71 25.67 -5.78
C MET A 1 -15.95 24.56 -5.07
N ASN A 2 -16.61 23.72 -4.27
CA ASN A 2 -15.95 22.66 -3.49
C ASN A 2 -16.26 21.31 -4.15
N LEU A 3 -15.27 20.70 -4.80
CA LEU A 3 -15.42 19.34 -5.34
C LEU A 3 -14.92 18.35 -4.30
N ALA A 4 -15.85 17.78 -3.53
CA ALA A 4 -15.57 16.66 -2.65
C ALA A 4 -15.44 15.40 -3.52
N ILE A 5 -14.21 14.99 -3.83
CA ILE A 5 -13.95 13.67 -4.40
C ILE A 5 -14.05 12.67 -3.25
N LYS A 6 -15.20 12.00 -3.15
CA LYS A 6 -15.31 10.76 -2.38
C LYS A 6 -14.63 9.66 -3.20
N CYS A 7 -13.36 9.38 -2.89
CA CYS A 7 -12.73 8.13 -3.32
C CYS A 7 -13.40 6.98 -2.53
N SER A 8 -14.41 6.36 -3.13
CA SER A 8 -14.84 5.04 -2.70
C SER A 8 -13.79 4.05 -3.18
N PHE A 9 -12.98 3.55 -2.24
CA PHE A 9 -12.05 2.46 -2.46
C PHE A 9 -12.87 1.25 -2.90
N ALA A 10 -12.90 1.00 -4.20
CA ALA A 10 -13.48 -0.22 -4.72
C ALA A 10 -12.49 -1.33 -4.35
N GLU A 11 -12.88 -2.16 -3.39
CA GLU A 11 -12.15 -3.37 -3.04
C GLU A 11 -12.19 -4.31 -4.25
N SER A 12 -11.15 -4.18 -5.08
CA SER A 12 -10.94 -4.91 -6.32
C SER A 12 -10.53 -6.33 -5.98
N THR A 13 -11.54 -7.16 -5.72
CA THR A 13 -11.42 -8.62 -5.62
C THR A 13 -11.16 -9.25 -6.99
N SER A 14 -10.07 -8.85 -7.66
CA SER A 14 -9.50 -9.62 -8.75
C SER A 14 -8.56 -10.66 -8.12
N ALA A 15 -8.70 -11.93 -8.50
CA ALA A 15 -7.85 -13.00 -8.01
C ALA A 15 -6.38 -12.54 -8.10
N PRO A 16 -5.60 -12.60 -7.00
CA PRO A 16 -4.31 -11.94 -6.95
C PRO A 16 -3.45 -12.54 -8.05
N CYS A 17 -3.20 -11.77 -9.11
CA CYS A 17 -2.03 -11.97 -9.94
C CYS A 17 -0.88 -12.15 -8.96
N SER A 18 -0.11 -13.24 -9.10
CA SER A 18 0.99 -13.53 -8.18
C SER A 18 1.86 -12.28 -8.00
N VAL A 19 2.43 -12.10 -6.82
CA VAL A 19 3.32 -10.96 -6.51
C VAL A 19 4.37 -10.79 -7.62
N ASP A 20 4.90 -11.89 -8.16
CA ASP A 20 5.82 -11.90 -9.30
C ASP A 20 5.27 -11.19 -10.57
N ASN A 21 3.99 -11.41 -10.89
CA ASN A 21 3.35 -10.74 -12.04
C ASN A 21 3.16 -9.25 -11.76
N GLN A 22 2.82 -8.88 -10.52
CA GLN A 22 2.67 -7.48 -10.12
C GLN A 22 4.01 -6.74 -10.15
N ILE A 23 5.10 -7.40 -9.71
CA ILE A 23 6.48 -6.88 -9.82
C ILE A 23 6.83 -6.63 -11.28
N ARG A 24 6.52 -7.57 -12.19
CA ARG A 24 6.81 -7.39 -13.61
C ARG A 24 6.04 -6.22 -14.21
N ALA A 25 4.76 -6.08 -13.91
CA ALA A 25 3.93 -4.98 -14.38
C ALA A 25 4.43 -3.62 -13.87
N PHE A 26 4.82 -3.54 -12.60
CA PHE A 26 5.42 -2.34 -12.02
C PHE A 26 6.74 -1.97 -12.70
N LEU A 27 7.65 -2.95 -12.89
CA LEU A 27 8.94 -2.72 -13.55
C LEU A 27 8.79 -2.36 -15.05
N ALA A 28 7.71 -2.80 -15.69
CA ALA A 28 7.36 -2.43 -17.06
C ALA A 28 6.74 -1.02 -17.15
N GLY A 29 6.30 -0.44 -16.03
CA GLY A 29 5.60 0.84 -15.98
C GLY A 29 4.12 0.74 -16.34
N ASP A 30 3.54 -0.46 -16.31
CA ASP A 30 2.13 -0.72 -16.64
C ASP A 30 1.18 -0.29 -15.51
N ASN A 31 1.70 -0.14 -14.29
CA ASN A 31 1.00 0.39 -13.12
C ASN A 31 1.96 1.21 -12.24
N ASP A 32 1.40 1.92 -11.26
CA ASP A 32 2.15 2.71 -10.28
C ASP A 32 2.69 1.89 -9.09
N GLY A 33 2.30 0.62 -9.01
CA GLY A 33 2.75 -0.32 -7.98
C GLY A 33 2.01 -0.19 -6.64
N GLU A 34 0.92 0.56 -6.53
CA GLU A 34 0.16 0.70 -5.27
C GLU A 34 -0.26 -0.67 -4.71
N ASP A 35 -0.96 -1.47 -5.51
CA ASP A 35 -1.42 -2.81 -5.13
C ASP A 35 -0.26 -3.76 -4.76
N LEU A 36 0.88 -3.64 -5.45
CA LEU A 36 2.08 -4.43 -5.18
C LEU A 36 2.68 -4.07 -3.82
N LEU A 37 2.78 -2.78 -3.52
CA LEU A 37 3.33 -2.30 -2.26
C LEU A 37 2.44 -2.70 -1.09
N HIS A 38 1.12 -2.62 -1.24
CA HIS A 38 0.17 -3.14 -0.25
C HIS A 38 0.37 -4.63 0.01
N ALA A 39 0.43 -5.43 -1.06
CA ALA A 39 0.64 -6.88 -0.94
C ALA A 39 1.95 -7.25 -0.22
N ILE A 40 3.00 -6.44 -0.36
CA ILE A 40 4.31 -6.70 0.27
C ILE A 40 4.39 -6.11 1.68
N TYR A 41 3.86 -4.92 1.93
CA TYR A 41 4.17 -4.15 3.14
C TYR A 41 3.01 -3.96 4.12
N ASP A 42 1.76 -4.28 3.77
CA ASP A 42 0.63 -4.04 4.67
C ASP A 42 0.80 -4.77 6.01
N HIS A 43 1.39 -5.97 6.02
CA HIS A 43 1.66 -6.71 7.25
C HIS A 43 2.58 -5.97 8.24
N VAL A 44 3.44 -5.06 7.75
CA VAL A 44 4.33 -4.26 8.60
C VAL A 44 3.55 -3.15 9.31
N LEU A 45 2.42 -2.71 8.75
CA LEU A 45 1.57 -1.68 9.36
C LEU A 45 0.91 -2.18 10.65
N ASP A 46 0.72 -3.49 10.77
CA ASP A 46 0.18 -4.12 11.98
C ASP A 46 1.24 -4.29 13.10
N GLU A 47 2.53 -4.11 12.78
CA GLU A 47 3.60 -4.24 13.76
C GLU A 47 3.66 -3.04 14.71
N PRO A 48 3.89 -3.27 16.01
CA PRO A 48 4.04 -2.18 16.96
C PRO A 48 5.29 -1.35 16.63
N VAL A 49 5.14 -0.02 16.65
CA VAL A 49 6.26 0.90 16.43
C VAL A 49 7.40 0.59 17.43
N PRO A 50 8.64 0.38 16.95
CA PRO A 50 9.78 0.06 17.81
C PRO A 50 10.01 1.12 18.90
N GLU A 51 10.31 0.68 20.13
CA GLU A 51 10.50 1.58 21.29
C GLU A 51 11.53 2.69 21.06
N ARG A 52 12.64 2.38 20.37
CA ARG A 52 13.66 3.38 20.01
C ARG A 52 13.11 4.55 19.20
N MET A 53 12.09 4.32 18.37
CA MET A 53 11.43 5.35 17.57
C MET A 53 10.36 6.08 18.39
N ARG A 54 9.66 5.36 19.28
CA ARG A 54 8.69 5.97 20.20
C ARG A 54 9.31 7.04 21.08
N VAL A 55 10.59 6.91 21.45
CA VAL A 55 11.32 7.93 22.22
C VAL A 55 11.46 9.25 21.45
N LEU A 56 11.59 9.20 20.11
CA LEU A 56 11.70 10.39 19.26
C LEU A 56 10.36 11.10 19.04
N LEU A 57 9.25 10.40 19.29
CA LEU A 57 7.89 10.91 19.11
C LEU A 57 7.33 11.51 20.40
N LYS A 58 8.08 11.50 21.50
CA LYS A 58 7.70 12.17 22.75
C LYS A 58 7.97 13.69 22.62
N PRO A 59 6.99 14.55 22.95
CA PRO A 59 7.13 16.00 22.88
C PRO A 59 8.18 16.55 23.84
#